data_AF-A0AAN8W9U9-F1
#
_entry.id   AF-A0AAN8W9U9-F1
#
_cell.length_a   1.000
_cell.length_b   1.000
_cell.length_c   1.000
_cell.angle_alpha   90.00
_cell.angle_beta   90.00
_cell.angle_gamma   90.00
#
_symmetry.space_group_name_H-M   'P 1'
#
loop_
_entity.id
_entity.type
_entity.pdbx_description
1 polymer ?
#
loop_
_entity_poly.entity_id
_entity_poly.type
_entity_poly.pdbx_seq_one_letter_code
_entity_poly.pdbx_strand_id
1 'polypeptide(L)'
;MTTRRKLVLLAFAFMFAGNLILSHSYERPPARKTLSVPLAEDADSTSPQQVHISMVGPDKMRVSWITEDDVTPTVKYGTSSGNYESSATGTTSSYTYLMYKSGKIHDVVIGPLNPDTTYYYVCGADSTQEFSFKTTPSQLPIKFAVVGMHHLPLHYRHGQVYIDTLVQ
;
A
#
# COMPACT_ATOMS: atom_id res chain seq x y z
N MET A 1 -19.37 22.81 -62.89
CA MET A 1 -18.18 22.43 -62.09
C MET A 1 -18.26 22.80 -60.60
N THR A 2 -19.30 23.48 -60.14
CA THR A 2 -19.40 24.07 -58.79
C THR A 2 -19.99 23.15 -57.72
N THR A 3 -20.90 22.23 -58.07
CA THR A 3 -21.63 21.39 -57.10
C THR A 3 -20.79 20.26 -56.51
N ARG A 4 -19.95 19.58 -57.32
CA ARG A 4 -19.06 18.50 -56.85
C ARG A 4 -17.98 18.99 -55.88
N ARG A 5 -17.43 20.20 -56.10
CA ARG A 5 -16.47 20.82 -55.17
C ARG A 5 -17.09 21.15 -53.81
N LYS A 6 -18.35 21.65 -53.81
CA LYS A 6 -19.09 21.93 -52.57
C LYS A 6 -19.39 20.64 -51.79
N LEU A 7 -19.72 19.55 -52.48
CA LEU A 7 -20.00 18.25 -51.83
C LEU A 7 -18.75 17.62 -51.20
N VAL A 8 -17.60 17.70 -51.88
CA VAL A 8 -16.31 17.21 -51.36
C VAL A 8 -15.84 18.03 -50.16
N LEU A 9 -16.00 19.36 -50.20
CA LEU A 9 -15.71 20.23 -49.06
C LEU A 9 -16.61 19.94 -47.85
N LEU A 10 -17.90 19.66 -48.09
CA LEU A 10 -18.83 19.28 -47.02
C LEU A 10 -18.47 17.92 -46.40
N ALA A 11 -18.07 16.94 -47.21
CA ALA A 11 -17.64 15.63 -46.73
C ALA A 11 -16.33 15.70 -45.92
N PHE A 12 -15.38 16.56 -46.31
CA PHE A 12 -14.16 16.82 -45.54
C PHE A 12 -14.45 17.52 -44.20
N ALA A 13 -15.42 18.43 -44.16
CA ALA A 13 -15.84 19.09 -42.91
C ALA A 13 -16.47 18.09 -41.91
N PHE A 14 -17.23 17.11 -42.40
CA PHE A 14 -17.80 16.05 -41.55
C PHE A 14 -16.75 15.06 -41.02
N MET A 15 -15.70 14.74 -41.79
CA MET A 15 -14.60 13.87 -41.31
C MET A 15 -13.73 14.53 -40.21
N PHE A 16 -13.64 15.86 -40.17
CA PHE A 16 -12.92 16.58 -39.11
C PHE A 16 -13.77 16.89 -37.86
N ALA A 17 -15.09 16.80 -37.95
CA ALA A 17 -15.99 17.10 -36.83
C ALA A 17 -16.17 15.94 -35.83
N GLY A 18 -15.69 14.73 -36.16
CA GLY A 18 -16.06 13.49 -35.45
C GLY A 18 -15.17 13.04 -34.29
N ASN A 19 -14.03 13.67 -34.02
CA ASN A 19 -13.09 13.22 -32.97
C ASN A 19 -12.83 14.30 -31.92
N LEU A 20 -13.90 14.85 -31.34
CA LEU A 20 -13.77 15.49 -30.03
C LEU A 20 -13.73 14.38 -28.98
N ILE A 21 -12.52 13.93 -28.65
CA ILE A 21 -12.31 13.21 -27.39
C ILE A 21 -12.61 14.24 -26.30
N LEU A 22 -13.82 14.18 -25.74
CA LEU A 22 -14.16 14.91 -24.53
C LEU A 22 -13.24 14.39 -23.43
N SER A 23 -12.11 15.08 -23.21
CA SER A 23 -11.29 14.88 -22.03
C SER A 23 -12.14 15.32 -20.84
N HIS A 24 -12.78 14.37 -20.17
CA HIS A 24 -13.38 14.65 -18.88
C HIS A 24 -12.22 14.79 -17.90
N SER A 25 -12.00 16.01 -17.41
CA SER A 25 -11.12 16.22 -16.27
C SER A 25 -11.64 15.38 -15.12
N TYR A 26 -10.77 14.59 -14.51
CA TYR A 26 -11.13 13.89 -13.28
C TYR A 26 -11.50 14.91 -12.21
N GLU A 27 -12.78 14.98 -11.86
CA GLU A 27 -13.22 15.72 -10.68
C GLU A 27 -13.05 14.84 -9.46
N ARG A 28 -12.13 15.24 -8.58
CA ARG A 28 -11.88 14.53 -7.33
C ARG A 28 -13.15 14.58 -6.47
N PRO A 29 -13.67 13.44 -6.00
CA PRO A 29 -14.72 13.43 -4.99
C PRO A 29 -14.29 14.24 -3.76
N PRO A 30 -15.24 14.86 -3.04
CA PRO A 30 -14.92 15.61 -1.83
C PRO A 30 -14.14 14.75 -0.83
N ALA A 31 -13.32 15.41 -0.01
CA ALA A 31 -12.55 14.73 1.03
C ALA A 31 -13.48 13.87 1.91
N ARG A 32 -13.12 12.60 2.09
CA ARG A 32 -13.84 11.72 3.01
C ARG A 32 -13.59 12.15 4.46
N LYS A 33 -14.52 11.81 5.35
CA LYS A 33 -14.38 12.03 6.79
C LYS A 33 -13.10 11.34 7.29
N THR A 34 -12.34 12.04 8.12
CA THR A 34 -11.18 11.48 8.80
C THR A 34 -11.60 10.28 9.65
N LEU A 35 -10.91 9.16 9.46
CA LEU A 35 -11.05 7.99 10.33
C LEU A 35 -10.02 8.10 11.44
N SER A 36 -10.46 7.97 12.68
CA SER A 36 -9.59 7.82 13.85
C SER A 36 -9.69 6.37 14.30
N VAL A 37 -8.62 5.61 14.13
CA VAL A 37 -8.51 4.24 14.64
C VAL A 37 -7.75 4.32 15.96
N PRO A 38 -8.42 4.16 17.10
CA PRO A 38 -7.73 4.14 18.39
C PRO A 38 -6.81 2.93 18.46
N LEU A 39 -5.75 3.05 19.25
CA LEU A 39 -4.90 1.92 19.58
C LEU A 39 -5.74 0.86 20.32
N ALA A 40 -5.40 -0.42 20.13
CA ALA A 40 -6.05 -1.51 20.86
C ALA A 40 -5.91 -1.29 22.39
N GLU A 41 -6.94 -1.62 23.16
CA GLU A 41 -6.97 -1.37 24.61
C GLU A 41 -5.86 -2.11 25.38
N ASP A 42 -5.38 -3.22 24.81
CA ASP A 42 -4.32 -4.08 25.34
C ASP A 42 -2.94 -3.81 24.74
N ALA A 43 -2.80 -2.79 23.88
CA ALA A 43 -1.52 -2.46 23.29
C ALA A 43 -0.57 -1.82 24.31
N ASP A 44 0.65 -2.33 24.35
CA ASP A 44 1.77 -1.81 25.12
C ASP A 44 2.83 -1.14 24.22
N SER A 45 3.94 -0.69 24.82
CA SER A 45 5.03 -0.03 24.09
C SER A 45 5.75 -0.94 23.08
N THR A 46 5.57 -2.26 23.19
CA THR A 46 6.18 -3.27 22.32
C THR A 46 5.23 -3.79 21.25
N SER A 47 3.96 -3.38 21.31
CA SER A 47 2.91 -3.83 20.42
C SER A 47 3.12 -3.25 19.00
N PRO A 48 3.12 -4.10 17.95
CA PRO A 48 3.28 -3.65 16.58
C PRO A 48 2.17 -2.69 16.15
N GLN A 49 2.57 -1.56 15.57
CA GLN A 49 1.69 -0.56 14.97
C GLN A 49 2.11 -0.30 13.53
N GLN A 50 1.17 0.21 12.72
CA GLN A 50 1.44 0.57 11.32
C GLN A 50 2.08 -0.57 10.51
N VAL A 51 1.62 -1.80 10.75
CA VAL A 51 2.09 -2.98 10.04
C VAL A 51 1.77 -2.85 8.56
N HIS A 52 2.78 -2.98 7.71
CA HIS A 52 2.64 -2.94 6.26
C HIS A 52 3.63 -3.89 5.60
N ILE A 53 3.33 -4.28 4.37
CA ILE A 53 4.16 -5.20 3.59
C ILE A 53 4.52 -4.63 2.23
N SER A 54 5.65 -5.05 1.70
CA SER A 54 6.10 -4.69 0.35
C SER A 54 6.84 -5.85 -0.31
N MET A 55 6.80 -5.91 -1.63
CA MET A 55 7.48 -6.93 -2.42
C MET A 55 8.97 -6.62 -2.52
N VAL A 56 9.83 -7.61 -2.30
CA VAL A 56 11.29 -7.47 -2.41
C VAL A 56 11.86 -8.60 -3.27
N GLY A 57 11.75 -8.45 -4.59
CA GLY A 57 12.13 -9.50 -5.52
C GLY A 57 11.00 -10.50 -5.78
N PRO A 58 11.28 -11.61 -6.49
CA PRO A 58 10.24 -12.47 -7.07
C PRO A 58 9.52 -13.35 -6.05
N ASP A 59 10.19 -13.71 -4.94
CA ASP A 59 9.75 -14.73 -4.00
C ASP A 59 9.92 -14.29 -2.54
N LYS A 60 10.05 -12.98 -2.28
CA LYS A 60 10.23 -12.45 -0.93
C LYS A 60 9.33 -11.27 -0.67
N MET A 61 8.93 -11.16 0.58
CA MET A 61 8.16 -10.04 1.10
C MET A 61 8.92 -9.39 2.25
N ARG A 62 8.85 -8.07 2.32
CA ARG A 62 9.26 -7.30 3.49
C ARG A 62 8.03 -7.02 4.32
N VAL A 63 8.14 -7.29 5.61
CA VAL A 63 7.19 -6.91 6.65
C VAL A 63 7.83 -5.81 7.47
N SER A 64 7.12 -4.69 7.62
CA SER A 64 7.59 -3.52 8.35
C SER A 64 6.53 -3.05 9.33
N TRP A 65 6.96 -2.68 10.54
CA TRP A 65 6.08 -2.18 11.60
C TRP A 65 6.83 -1.22 12.52
N ILE A 66 6.09 -0.53 13.38
CA ILE A 66 6.64 0.40 14.38
C ILE A 66 6.25 -0.04 15.79
N THR A 67 7.17 0.06 16.73
CA THR A 67 6.91 0.00 18.18
C THR A 67 7.44 1.27 18.87
N GLU A 68 7.05 1.50 20.12
CA GLU A 68 7.61 2.59 20.92
C GLU A 68 8.98 2.20 21.50
N ASP A 69 9.06 1.01 22.10
CA ASP A 69 10.29 0.42 22.66
C ASP A 69 10.98 -0.53 21.69
N ASP A 70 12.30 -0.70 21.87
CA ASP A 70 13.07 -1.59 21.01
C ASP A 70 12.78 -3.07 21.31
N VAL A 71 12.55 -3.83 20.25
CA VAL A 71 12.25 -5.25 20.29
C VAL A 71 13.05 -5.97 19.22
N THR A 72 13.30 -7.27 19.43
CA THR A 72 13.89 -8.10 18.39
C THR A 72 12.97 -8.12 17.17
N PRO A 73 13.41 -7.64 15.99
CA PRO A 73 12.57 -7.55 14.80
C PRO A 73 12.39 -8.94 14.18
N THR A 74 11.47 -9.73 14.72
CA THR A 74 11.19 -11.10 14.27
C THR A 74 9.81 -11.20 13.66
N VAL A 75 9.73 -11.94 12.55
CA VAL A 75 8.49 -12.39 11.93
C VAL A 75 8.45 -13.90 11.95
N LYS A 76 7.35 -14.47 12.45
CA LYS A 76 7.04 -15.89 12.30
C LYS A 76 5.96 -16.03 11.26
N TYR A 77 6.10 -16.98 10.34
CA TYR A 77 5.18 -17.16 9.23
C TYR A 77 5.00 -18.61 8.82
N GLY A 78 3.86 -18.92 8.20
CA GLY A 78 3.50 -20.25 7.71
C GLY A 78 2.30 -20.19 6.76
N THR A 79 1.94 -21.33 6.16
CA THR A 79 0.81 -21.42 5.22
C THR A 79 -0.52 -21.79 5.90
N SER A 80 -0.51 -21.94 7.23
CA SER A 80 -1.67 -22.30 8.03
C SER A 80 -1.80 -21.33 9.20
N SER A 81 -2.98 -20.75 9.39
CA SER A 81 -3.27 -19.83 10.51
C SER A 81 -2.94 -20.49 11.85
N GLY A 82 -2.26 -19.75 12.72
CA GLY A 82 -1.78 -20.18 14.03
C GLY A 82 -0.61 -21.16 14.00
N ASN A 83 -0.12 -21.58 12.83
CA ASN A 83 1.03 -22.48 12.71
C ASN A 83 2.12 -21.86 11.84
N TYR A 84 3.17 -21.38 12.52
CA TYR A 84 4.29 -20.68 11.91
C TYR A 84 5.55 -21.55 11.90
N GLU A 85 5.76 -22.26 10.80
CA GLU A 85 6.88 -23.20 10.64
C GLU A 85 8.21 -22.50 10.34
N SER A 86 8.16 -21.24 9.93
CA SER A 86 9.33 -20.44 9.56
C SER A 86 9.43 -19.16 10.38
N SER A 87 10.65 -18.65 10.53
CA SER A 87 10.89 -17.34 11.13
C SER A 87 12.05 -16.63 10.46
N ALA A 88 12.02 -15.30 10.50
CA ALA A 88 13.11 -14.45 10.06
C ALA A 88 13.30 -13.30 11.04
N THR A 89 14.54 -12.87 11.21
CA THR A 89 14.90 -11.69 11.98
C THR A 89 15.53 -10.65 11.06
N GLY A 90 15.16 -9.40 11.25
CA GLY A 90 15.61 -8.30 10.41
C GLY A 90 16.34 -7.22 11.20
N THR A 91 16.05 -5.96 10.88
CA THR A 91 16.75 -4.80 11.44
C THR A 91 15.78 -3.80 12.04
N THR A 92 16.23 -3.09 13.06
CA THR A 92 15.53 -1.95 13.65
C THR A 92 16.23 -0.66 13.27
N SER A 93 15.46 0.37 12.93
CA SER A 93 15.94 1.73 12.67
C SER A 93 15.05 2.77 13.35
N SER A 94 15.45 4.02 13.35
CA SER A 94 14.62 5.16 13.78
C SER A 94 15.14 6.42 13.12
N TYR A 95 14.31 7.47 13.05
CA TYR A 95 14.72 8.75 12.53
C TYR A 95 14.33 9.90 13.47
N THR A 96 15.00 11.03 13.30
CA THR A 96 14.68 12.28 13.97
C THR A 96 14.50 13.36 12.92
N TYR A 97 13.44 14.13 13.04
CA TYR A 97 13.16 15.27 12.17
C TYR A 97 12.73 16.47 13.03
N LEU A 98 13.57 17.51 13.08
CA LEU A 98 13.40 18.64 14.00
C LEU A 98 13.27 18.15 15.46
N MET A 99 12.12 18.38 16.08
CA MET A 99 11.81 17.95 17.46
C MET A 99 11.09 16.60 17.51
N TYR A 100 10.73 16.03 16.36
CA TYR A 100 10.06 14.74 16.29
C TYR A 100 11.09 13.61 16.26
N LYS A 101 10.86 12.60 17.10
CA LYS A 101 11.53 11.31 17.04
C LYS A 101 10.50 10.25 16.66
N SER A 102 10.84 9.41 15.70
CA SER A 102 10.00 8.26 15.38
C SER A 102 10.05 7.23 16.51
N GLY A 103 9.08 6.30 16.50
CA GLY A 103 9.25 5.01 17.16
C GLY A 103 10.36 4.18 16.52
N LYS A 104 10.48 2.94 16.96
CA LYS A 104 11.38 1.92 16.42
C LYS A 104 10.76 1.31 15.19
N ILE A 105 11.43 1.44 14.05
CA ILE A 105 10.96 0.95 12.75
C ILE A 105 11.65 -0.39 12.51
N HIS A 106 10.88 -1.45 12.44
CA HIS A 106 11.38 -2.80 12.20
C HIS A 106 11.15 -3.17 10.76
N ASP A 107 12.16 -3.80 10.16
CA ASP A 107 12.16 -4.25 8.77
C ASP A 107 12.65 -5.70 8.69
N VAL A 108 11.79 -6.61 8.26
CA VAL A 108 12.12 -8.04 8.13
C VAL A 108 11.78 -8.53 6.73
N VAL A 109 12.72 -9.21 6.08
CA VAL A 109 12.49 -9.87 4.79
C VAL A 109 12.28 -11.36 5.02
N ILE A 110 11.14 -11.88 4.55
CA ILE A 110 10.77 -13.30 4.60
C ILE A 110 10.85 -13.94 3.21
N GLY A 111 11.17 -15.22 3.16
CA GLY A 111 11.24 -16.02 1.95
C GLY A 111 12.51 -16.89 1.84
N PRO A 112 12.67 -17.65 0.74
CA PRO A 112 11.82 -17.67 -0.45
C PRO A 112 10.41 -18.21 -0.16
N LEU A 113 9.40 -17.67 -0.86
CA LEU A 113 7.98 -17.97 -0.70
C LEU A 113 7.42 -18.62 -1.97
N ASN A 114 6.47 -19.53 -1.80
CA ASN A 114 5.78 -20.15 -2.93
C ASN A 114 4.85 -19.12 -3.60
N PRO A 115 4.74 -19.12 -4.94
CA PRO A 115 3.78 -18.27 -5.65
C PRO A 115 2.34 -18.70 -5.37
N ASP A 116 1.39 -17.79 -5.60
CA ASP A 116 -0.06 -18.02 -5.43
C ASP A 116 -0.48 -18.63 -4.07
N THR A 117 0.29 -18.36 -3.02
CA THR A 117 0.14 -19.00 -1.71
C THR A 117 -0.20 -17.96 -0.63
N THR A 118 -1.20 -18.28 0.19
CA THR A 118 -1.52 -17.47 1.37
C THR A 118 -0.56 -17.79 2.49
N TYR A 119 0.07 -16.77 3.05
CA TYR A 119 0.91 -16.86 4.22
C TYR A 119 0.26 -16.09 5.38
N TYR A 120 0.27 -16.72 6.54
CA TYR A 120 -0.11 -16.14 7.83
C TYR A 120 1.17 -15.78 8.58
N TYR A 121 1.15 -14.64 9.26
CA TYR A 121 2.32 -14.18 9.99
C TYR A 121 1.97 -13.36 11.24
N VAL A 122 2.88 -13.39 12.20
CA VAL A 122 2.93 -12.50 13.36
C VAL A 122 4.28 -11.78 13.37
N CYS A 123 4.29 -10.53 13.78
CA CYS A 123 5.49 -9.71 13.92
C CYS A 123 5.60 -9.13 15.32
N GLY A 124 6.82 -8.97 15.83
CA GLY A 124 7.05 -8.54 17.21
C GLY A 124 7.24 -9.70 18.18
N ALA A 125 7.79 -9.43 19.37
CA ALA A 125 8.21 -10.45 20.31
C ALA A 125 7.04 -11.29 20.86
N ASP A 126 5.99 -10.60 21.31
CA ASP A 126 4.84 -11.18 22.02
C ASP A 126 3.49 -10.84 21.37
N SER A 127 3.49 -10.50 20.07
CA SER A 127 2.26 -10.14 19.37
C SER A 127 1.35 -11.34 19.18
N THR A 128 0.07 -11.16 19.54
CA THR A 128 -1.02 -12.12 19.29
C THR A 128 -1.79 -11.81 18.00
N GLN A 129 -1.52 -10.65 17.37
CA GLN A 129 -2.23 -10.23 16.18
C GLN A 129 -1.67 -10.92 14.94
N GLU A 130 -2.45 -11.84 14.38
CA GLU A 130 -2.14 -12.50 13.12
C GLU A 130 -2.58 -11.64 11.92
N PHE A 131 -1.72 -11.62 10.91
CA PHE A 131 -1.98 -11.02 9.60
C PHE A 131 -1.85 -12.08 8.52
N SER A 132 -2.35 -11.78 7.32
CA SER A 132 -2.14 -12.64 6.16
C SER A 132 -1.96 -11.85 4.88
N PHE A 133 -1.24 -12.43 3.93
CA PHE A 133 -1.13 -11.94 2.57
C PHE A 133 -1.04 -13.11 1.60
N LYS A 134 -1.34 -12.85 0.32
CA LYS A 134 -1.19 -13.83 -0.74
C LYS A 134 -0.06 -13.42 -1.67
N THR A 135 0.89 -14.32 -1.93
CA THR A 135 1.95 -14.09 -2.91
C THR A 135 1.37 -14.01 -4.32
N THR A 136 2.04 -13.28 -5.20
CA THR A 136 1.60 -13.14 -6.59
C THR A 136 1.62 -14.50 -7.31
N PRO A 137 0.65 -14.77 -8.21
CA PRO A 137 0.71 -15.91 -9.10
C PRO A 137 1.94 -15.84 -10.03
N SER A 138 2.46 -16.99 -10.43
CA SER A 138 3.56 -17.09 -11.41
C SER A 138 3.11 -16.82 -12.86
N GLN A 139 1.80 -16.71 -13.09
CA GLN A 139 1.18 -16.52 -14.40
C GLN A 139 0.16 -15.37 -14.35
N LEU A 140 -0.05 -14.74 -15.51
CA LEU A 140 -1.09 -13.73 -15.69
C LEU A 140 -2.49 -14.38 -15.69
N PRO A 141 -3.54 -13.63 -15.32
CA PRO A 141 -3.56 -12.19 -15.06
C PRO A 141 -3.25 -11.80 -13.60
N ILE A 142 -2.53 -10.70 -13.42
CA ILE A 142 -2.33 -10.02 -12.12
C ILE A 142 -3.12 -8.71 -12.14
N LYS A 143 -3.85 -8.43 -11.05
CA LYS A 143 -4.62 -7.19 -10.90
C LYS A 143 -3.86 -6.23 -9.99
N PHE A 144 -3.66 -5.01 -10.47
CA PHE A 144 -3.02 -3.94 -9.71
C PHE A 144 -4.02 -2.83 -9.43
N ALA A 145 -4.10 -2.39 -8.18
CA ALA A 145 -4.71 -1.12 -7.83
C ALA A 145 -3.66 -0.02 -8.00
N VAL A 146 -3.97 1.03 -8.77
CA VAL A 146 -3.09 2.19 -8.95
C VAL A 146 -3.72 3.40 -8.28
N VAL A 147 -3.08 3.89 -7.24
CA VAL A 147 -3.50 5.06 -6.48
C VAL A 147 -2.38 6.09 -6.52
N GLY A 148 -2.72 7.33 -6.85
CA GLY A 148 -1.80 8.47 -6.82
C GLY A 148 -2.50 9.67 -6.23
N MET A 149 -1.76 10.50 -5.51
CA MET A 149 -2.30 11.72 -4.92
C MET A 149 -1.60 12.94 -5.50
N HIS A 150 -2.35 13.84 -6.13
CA HIS A 150 -1.84 15.15 -6.56
C HIS A 150 -2.22 16.20 -5.49
N HIS A 151 -1.22 16.66 -4.74
CA HIS A 151 -1.26 17.73 -3.73
C HIS A 151 -2.14 17.51 -2.49
N LEU A 152 -1.52 17.41 -1.31
CA LEU A 152 -2.18 17.63 -0.02
C LEU A 152 -2.10 19.13 0.28
N PRO A 153 -3.22 19.86 0.48
CA PRO A 153 -3.15 21.09 1.25
C PRO A 153 -2.70 20.70 2.66
N LEU A 154 -1.50 21.15 3.05
CA LEU A 154 -0.98 20.96 4.41
C LEU A 154 -1.89 21.73 5.37
N HIS A 155 -2.86 21.05 5.98
CA HIS A 155 -3.49 21.53 7.20
C HIS A 155 -2.77 20.91 8.38
N TYR A 156 -1.84 21.68 8.93
CA TYR A 156 -1.20 21.39 10.21
C TYR A 156 -2.25 21.52 11.31
N ARG A 157 -2.82 20.40 11.76
CA ARG A 157 -3.39 20.29 13.11
C ARG A 157 -2.88 19.00 13.73
N HIS A 158 -2.20 19.20 14.87
CA HIS A 158 -1.77 18.23 15.89
C HIS A 158 -1.55 16.80 15.40
N GLY A 159 -0.27 16.45 15.31
CA GLY A 159 0.27 15.28 14.62
C GLY A 159 -0.50 13.99 14.85
N GLN A 160 -0.99 13.42 13.76
CA GLN A 160 -0.65 12.08 13.29
C GLN A 160 -0.83 12.09 11.76
N VAL A 161 0.20 11.67 11.01
CA VAL A 161 0.08 11.45 9.56
C VAL A 161 -0.14 9.96 9.38
N TYR A 162 -1.36 9.57 9.03
CA TYR A 162 -1.70 8.21 8.64
C TYR A 162 -1.49 8.06 7.13
N ILE A 163 -0.62 7.14 6.72
CA ILE A 163 -0.53 6.68 5.34
C ILE A 163 -1.28 5.35 5.28
N ASP A 164 -2.55 5.40 4.90
CA ASP A 164 -3.34 4.22 4.58
C ASP A 164 -2.79 3.59 3.30
N THR A 165 -1.88 2.63 3.43
CA THR A 165 -1.62 1.70 2.33
C THR A 165 -2.65 0.59 2.44
N LEU A 166 -3.79 0.79 1.77
CA LEU A 166 -4.73 -0.29 1.50
C LEU A 166 -4.02 -1.32 0.60
N VAL A 167 -3.53 -2.40 1.20
CA VAL A 167 -3.30 -3.65 0.47
C VAL A 167 -4.54 -4.49 0.69
N GLN A 168 -5.27 -4.72 -0.40
CA GLN A 168 -6.37 -5.68 -0.47
C GLN A 168 -5.83 -7.10 -0.55
#